data_AF-A0A1Q2TVK4-F1
#
_entry.id   AF-A0A1Q2TVK4-F1
#
_cell.length_a   1.000
_cell.length_b   1.000
_cell.length_c   1.000
_cell.angle_alpha   90.00
_cell.angle_beta   90.00
_cell.angle_gamma   90.00
#
_symmetry.space_group_name_H-M   'P 1'
#
loop_
_entity.id
_entity.type
_entity.pdbx_description
1 polymer ?
#
loop_
_entity_poly.entity_id
_entity_poly.type
_entity_poly.pdbx_seq_one_letter_code
_entity_poly.pdbx_strand_id
1 'polypeptide(L)' 'MIESVSSYSTSGLLMMHGGIRQSLAVDDNLPKNMEKLYGVRQYSGWRKWADKIEAELDARQIKYTKIA' A
#
# COMPACT_ATOMS: atom_id res chain seq x y z
N MET A 1 -6.17 -10.43 -18.30
CA MET A 1 -4.87 -10.74 -17.67
C MET A 1 -4.73 -9.82 -16.48
N ILE A 2 -4.60 -10.34 -15.27
CA ILE A 2 -4.22 -9.52 -14.11
C ILE A 2 -2.70 -9.43 -14.19
N GLU A 3 -2.15 -8.25 -14.50
CA GLU A 3 -0.71 -8.02 -14.43
C GLU A 3 -0.23 -8.32 -13.01
N SER A 4 0.75 -9.23 -12.92
CA SER A 4 1.39 -9.59 -11.65
C SER A 4 2.28 -8.43 -11.20
N VAL A 5 2.29 -8.11 -9.90
CA VAL A 5 3.17 -7.08 -9.33
C VAL A 5 4.66 -7.33 -9.61
N SER A 6 5.02 -8.57 -9.95
CA SER A 6 6.37 -8.97 -10.31
C SER A 6 6.91 -8.29 -11.58
N SER A 7 6.05 -7.78 -12.47
CA SER A 7 6.48 -7.05 -13.67
C SER A 7 6.99 -5.64 -13.37
N TYR A 8 6.67 -5.09 -12.19
CA TYR A 8 7.13 -3.76 -11.79
C TYR A 8 8.58 -3.79 -11.29
N SER A 9 9.28 -2.68 -11.54
CA SER A 9 10.59 -2.45 -10.95
C SER A 9 10.48 -2.31 -9.43
N THR A 10 11.57 -2.59 -8.72
CA THR A 10 11.63 -2.42 -7.26
C THR A 10 11.35 -0.98 -6.85
N SER A 11 11.84 0.02 -7.59
CA SER A 11 11.54 1.43 -7.34
C SER A 11 10.05 1.74 -7.53
N GLY A 12 9.41 1.18 -8.55
CA GLY A 12 7.96 1.30 -8.76
C GLY A 12 7.16 0.70 -7.62
N LEU A 13 7.54 -0.49 -7.15
CA LEU A 13 6.92 -1.15 -6.00
C LEU A 13 7.05 -0.32 -4.72
N LEU A 14 8.24 0.22 -4.44
CA LEU A 14 8.46 1.09 -3.28
C LEU A 14 7.66 2.40 -3.37
N MET A 15 7.55 3.00 -4.56
CA MET A 15 6.72 4.20 -4.75
C MET A 15 5.23 3.90 -4.51
N MET A 16 4.71 2.82 -5.09
CA MET A 16 3.32 2.43 -4.89
C MET A 16 3.03 2.12 -3.42
N HIS A 17 3.90 1.34 -2.77
CA HIS A 17 3.82 1.05 -1.34
C HIS A 17 3.85 2.32 -0.48
N GLY A 18 4.76 3.24 -0.79
CA GLY A 18 4.86 4.55 -0.14
C GLY A 18 3.59 5.39 -0.30
N GLY A 19 2.97 5.37 -1.48
CA GLY A 19 1.68 6.02 -1.73
C GLY A 19 0.58 5.47 -0.84
N ILE A 20 0.47 4.14 -0.68
CA ILE A 20 -0.51 3.53 0.23
C ILE A 20 -0.26 3.97 1.67
N ARG A 21 1.00 3.96 2.13
CA ARG A 21 1.38 4.45 3.47
C ARG A 21 0.98 5.90 3.69
N GLN A 22 1.23 6.77 2.70
CA GLN A 22 0.91 8.18 2.80
C GLN A 22 -0.61 8.42 2.85
N SER A 23 -1.37 7.74 2.00
CA SER A 23 -2.84 7.80 2.03
C SER A 23 -3.40 7.31 3.36
N LEU A 24 -2.84 6.23 3.92
CA LEU A 24 -3.23 5.73 5.24
C LEU A 24 -2.94 6.76 6.33
N ALA A 25 -1.77 7.40 6.30
CA ALA A 25 -1.41 8.43 7.26
C ALA A 25 -2.34 9.66 7.16
N VAL A 26 -2.77 10.04 5.96
CA VAL A 26 -3.77 11.11 5.79
C VAL A 26 -5.09 10.71 6.44
N ASP A 27 -5.59 9.50 6.15
CA ASP A 27 -6.82 9.00 6.74
C ASP A 27 -6.73 8.89 8.26
N ASP A 28 -5.65 8.34 8.81
CA ASP A 28 -5.46 8.14 10.25
C ASP A 28 -5.34 9.48 11.01
N ASN A 29 -4.89 10.56 10.35
CA ASN A 29 -4.82 11.91 10.92
C ASN A 29 -6.15 12.69 10.86
N LEU A 30 -7.13 12.25 10.06
CA LEU A 30 -8.43 12.90 10.02
C LEU A 30 -9.25 12.60 11.29
N PRO A 31 -10.01 13.58 11.82
CA PRO A 31 -10.93 13.36 12.93
C PRO A 31 -11.85 12.15 12.70
N LYS A 32 -12.21 11.43 13.78
CA LYS A 32 -13.04 10.21 13.69
C LYS A 32 -14.44 10.44 13.10
N ASN A 33 -14.94 11.66 13.21
CA ASN A 33 -16.23 12.10 12.68
C ASN A 33 -16.14 12.70 11.26
N MET A 34 -14.95 12.73 10.66
CA MET A 34 -14.78 13.11 9.25
C MET A 34 -14.70 11.87 8.37
N GLU A 35 -15.24 12.00 7.17
CA GLU A 35 -15.05 11.02 6.11
C GLU A 35 -13.57 10.88 5.77
N LYS A 36 -13.12 9.64 5.57
CA LYS A 36 -11.74 9.35 5.21
C LYS A 36 -11.54 9.62 3.74
N LEU A 37 -10.52 10.41 3.39
CA LEU A 37 -10.29 10.88 2.03
C LEU A 37 -10.00 9.72 1.06
N TYR A 38 -9.27 8.72 1.52
CA TYR A 38 -8.87 7.57 0.69
C TYR A 38 -9.55 6.26 1.08
N GLY A 39 -10.12 6.21 2.28
CA GLY A 39 -10.78 5.03 2.81
C GLY A 39 -9.84 3.81 2.87
N VAL A 40 -8.56 4.00 3.20
CA VAL A 40 -7.54 2.93 3.10
C VAL A 40 -7.90 1.71 3.95
N ARG A 41 -8.45 1.93 5.16
CA ARG A 41 -8.94 0.84 6.02
C ARG A 41 -10.34 0.36 5.67
N GLN A 42 -11.09 1.11 4.86
CA GLN A 42 -12.48 0.81 4.53
C GLN A 42 -12.59 -0.07 3.28
N TYR A 43 -11.73 0.16 2.28
CA TYR A 43 -11.75 -0.58 1.04
C TYR A 43 -10.69 -1.68 1.01
N SER A 44 -11.14 -2.94 1.00
CA SER A 44 -10.25 -4.12 1.00
C SER A 44 -9.27 -4.20 -0.18
N GLY A 45 -9.53 -3.44 -1.26
CA GLY A 45 -8.62 -3.33 -2.40
C GLY A 45 -7.24 -2.79 -2.01
N TRP A 46 -7.17 -1.81 -1.10
CA TRP A 46 -5.91 -1.27 -0.60
C TRP A 46 -5.06 -2.35 0.06
N ARG A 47 -5.66 -3.12 0.97
CA ARG A 47 -4.99 -4.23 1.65
C ARG A 47 -4.49 -5.28 0.66
N LYS A 48 -5.33 -5.69 -0.30
CA LYS A 48 -4.93 -6.68 -1.32
C LYS A 48 -3.73 -6.21 -2.15
N TRP A 49 -3.65 -4.93 -2.48
CA TRP A 49 -2.50 -4.37 -3.20
C TRP A 49 -1.27 -4.25 -2.32
N ALA A 50 -1.43 -3.77 -1.08
CA ALA A 50 -0.35 -3.72 -0.10
C ALA A 50 0.25 -5.12 0.10
N ASP A 51 -0.56 -6.13 0.42
CA ASP A 51 -0.11 -7.50 0.66
C ASP A 51 0.68 -8.07 -0.53
N LYS A 52 0.22 -7.81 -1.77
CA LYS A 52 0.92 -8.26 -2.99
C LYS A 52 2.26 -7.56 -3.17
N ILE A 53 2.30 -6.24 -3.01
CA ILE A 53 3.53 -5.46 -3.15
C ILE A 53 4.54 -5.86 -2.07
N GLU A 54 4.07 -6.02 -0.82
CA GLU A 54 4.89 -6.45 0.32
C GLU A 54 5.45 -7.85 0.11
N ALA A 55 4.64 -8.80 -0.37
CA ALA A 55 5.10 -10.15 -0.68
C ALA A 55 6.21 -10.15 -1.76
N GLU A 56 6.07 -9.31 -2.79
CA GLU A 56 7.09 -9.19 -3.83
C GLU A 56 8.37 -8.50 -3.32
N LEU A 57 8.25 -7.46 -2.50
CA LEU A 57 9.41 -6.81 -1.88
C LEU A 57 10.13 -7.75 -0.89
N ASP A 58 9.39 -8.56 -0.15
CA ASP A 58 9.91 -9.61 0.73
C ASP A 58 10.66 -10.67 -0.10
N ALA A 59 10.07 -11.13 -1.21
CA ALA A 59 10.70 -12.10 -2.12
C ALA A 59 11.99 -11.57 -2.75
N ARG A 60 12.05 -10.26 -3.02
CA ARG A 60 13.26 -9.56 -3.51
C ARG A 60 14.24 -9.17 -2.40
N GLN A 61 13.94 -9.50 -1.14
CA GLN A 61 14.73 -9.16 0.05
C GLN A 61 15.00 -7.64 0.21
N ILE A 62 14.04 -6.82 -0.21
CA ILE A 62 14.12 -5.36 -0.11
C ILE A 62 13.64 -4.93 1.27
N LYS A 63 14.36 -3.99 1.88
CA LYS A 63 13.96 -3.41 3.17
C LYS A 63 12.91 -2.31 2.95
N TYR A 64 11.80 -2.40 3.65
CA TYR A 64 10.73 -1.40 3.70
C TYR A 64 9.99 -1.52 5.05
N THR A 65 9.07 -0.60 5.35
CA THR A 65 8.27 -0.65 6.59
C THR A 65 6.87 -1.13 6.27
N LYS A 66 6.44 -2.27 6.82
CA LYS A 66 5.10 -2.83 6.56
C LYS A 66 3.95 -1.88 6.92
N ILE A 67 2.86 -1.99 6.19
CA ILE A 67 1.59 -1.30 6.45
C ILE A 67 0.78 -2.16 7.44
N ALA A 68 0.30 -1.55 8.53
CA ALA A 68 -0.44 -2.23 9.60
C ALA A 68 -1.97 -2.08 9.49
#